data_AF-A0A1Q7H7W4-F1
#
_entry.id   AF-A0A1Q7H7W4-F1
#
_cell.length_a   1.000
_cell.length_b   1.000
_cell.length_c   1.000
_cell.angle_alpha   90.00
_cell.angle_beta   90.00
_cell.angle_gamma   90.00
#
_symmetry.space_group_name_H-M   'P 1'
#
loop_
_entity.id
_entity.type
_entity.pdbx_description
1 polymer ?
#
loop_
_entity_poly.entity_id
_entity_poly.type
_entity_poly.pdbx_seq_one_letter_code
_entity_poly.pdbx_strand_id
1 'polypeptide(L)'
;MKGATRRRAAPMRWNPEPEDVQKSVAQLVLTIVEFLRKLMERQAIRRMEQKTLTRKEVEAVGTALMQLERTIREIGDKFGLTPDDLNLDLGAMKLM
;
A
#
# COMPACT_ATOMS: atom_id res chain seq x y z
N MET A 1 -1.31 48.11 9.54
CA MET A 1 -0.29 47.17 9.00
C MET A 1 0.28 46.36 10.17
N LYS A 2 0.00 45.05 10.26
CA LYS A 2 0.68 44.13 11.17
C LYS A 2 1.12 42.93 10.33
N GLY A 3 2.43 42.76 10.20
CA GLY A 3 3.06 41.74 9.36
C GLY A 3 2.83 40.35 9.90
N ALA A 4 2.38 39.44 9.04
CA ALA A 4 2.29 38.02 9.32
C ALA A 4 3.70 37.42 9.32
N THR A 5 4.15 36.94 10.48
CA THR A 5 5.40 36.19 10.61
C THR A 5 5.20 34.81 9.97
N ARG A 6 5.59 34.68 8.70
CA ARG A 6 5.67 33.39 7.99
C ARG A 6 6.73 32.54 8.71
N ARG A 7 6.31 31.53 9.49
CA ARG A 7 7.24 30.47 9.95
C ARG A 7 7.83 29.83 8.69
N ARG A 8 9.08 30.16 8.36
CA ARG A 8 9.87 29.38 7.40
C ARG A 8 10.00 27.99 8.01
N ALA A 9 9.31 27.01 7.42
CA ALA A 9 9.64 25.61 7.64
C ALA A 9 11.15 25.48 7.36
N ALA A 10 11.92 25.10 8.38
CA ALA A 10 13.33 24.82 8.20
C ALA A 10 13.47 23.80 7.05
N PRO A 11 14.45 23.94 6.15
CA PRO A 11 14.68 22.95 5.13
C PRO A 11 14.92 21.62 5.82
N MET A 12 14.05 20.65 5.56
CA MET A 12 14.17 19.29 6.05
C MET A 12 15.48 18.76 5.48
N ARG A 13 16.53 18.79 6.28
CA ARG A 13 17.82 18.23 5.89
C ARG A 13 17.62 16.72 5.82
N TRP A 14 17.37 16.24 4.61
CA TRP A 14 17.39 14.83 4.28
C TRP A 14 18.79 14.30 4.63
N ASN A 15 18.89 13.52 5.70
CA ASN A 15 20.08 12.77 6.07
C ASN A 15 19.82 11.31 5.68
N PRO A 16 20.20 10.86 4.47
CA PRO A 16 19.99 9.49 4.06
C PRO A 16 21.08 8.62 4.66
N GLU A 17 20.89 8.17 5.89
CA GLU A 17 21.60 6.97 6.29
C GLU A 17 21.18 5.83 5.34
N PRO A 18 22.10 4.97 4.87
CA PRO A 18 21.78 3.91 3.92
C PRO A 18 20.60 3.01 4.37
N GLU A 19 20.47 2.79 5.68
CA GLU A 19 19.38 2.03 6.29
C GLU A 19 18.02 2.73 6.13
N ASP A 20 17.97 4.06 6.25
CA ASP A 20 16.76 4.86 6.05
C ASP A 20 16.29 4.83 4.60
N VAL A 21 17.23 4.79 3.65
CA VAL A 21 16.92 4.67 2.22
C VAL A 21 16.34 3.29 1.91
N GLN A 22 16.95 2.22 2.42
CA GLN A 22 16.43 0.86 2.22
C GLN A 22 15.02 0.70 2.80
N LYS A 23 14.78 1.21 4.01
CA LYS A 23 13.45 1.19 4.63
C LYS A 23 12.43 1.98 3.81
N SER A 24 12.79 3.17 3.32
CA SER A 24 11.90 4.01 2.52
C SER A 24 11.55 3.37 1.16
N VAL A 25 12.52 2.72 0.51
CA VAL A 25 12.29 1.97 -0.74
C VAL A 25 11.41 0.75 -0.48
N ALA A 26 11.67 -0.01 0.59
CA ALA A 26 10.84 -1.13 0.98
C ALA A 26 9.40 -0.70 1.25
N GLN A 27 9.20 0.40 1.98
CA GLN A 27 7.88 0.98 2.22
C GLN A 27 7.18 1.30 0.90
N LEU A 28 7.82 2.01 -0.02
CA LEU A 28 7.24 2.36 -1.32
C LEU A 28 6.82 1.12 -2.13
N VAL A 29 7.69 0.12 -2.23
CA VAL A 29 7.42 -1.10 -2.99
C VAL A 29 6.27 -1.88 -2.35
N LEU A 30 6.32 -2.12 -1.04
CA LEU A 30 5.27 -2.84 -0.32
C LEU A 30 3.93 -2.10 -0.40
N THR A 31 3.96 -0.78 -0.37
CA THR A 31 2.79 0.08 -0.53
C THR A 31 2.13 -0.09 -1.91
N ILE A 32 2.94 -0.13 -2.98
CA ILE A 32 2.43 -0.39 -4.35
C ILE A 32 1.85 -1.81 -4.45
N VAL A 33 2.55 -2.80 -3.90
CA VAL A 33 2.10 -4.20 -3.91
C VAL A 33 0.79 -4.36 -3.15
N GLU A 34 0.66 -3.72 -1.99
CA GLU A 34 -0.56 -3.72 -1.17
C GLU A 34 -1.73 -3.03 -1.88
N PHE A 35 -1.46 -1.94 -2.60
CA PHE A 35 -2.46 -1.30 -3.45
C PHE A 35 -2.95 -2.23 -4.57
N LEU A 36 -2.04 -2.90 -5.27
CA LEU A 36 -2.38 -3.86 -6.31
C LEU A 36 -3.16 -5.05 -5.74
N ARG A 37 -2.80 -5.55 -4.55
CA ARG A 37 -3.55 -6.59 -3.84
C ARG A 37 -5.00 -6.17 -3.61
N LYS A 38 -5.23 -4.98 -3.04
CA LYS A 38 -6.58 -4.41 -2.81
C LYS A 38 -7.36 -4.21 -4.11
N LEU A 39 -6.68 -3.78 -5.19
CA LEU A 39 -7.31 -3.65 -6.50
C LEU A 39 -7.74 -5.01 -7.06
N MET A 40 -6.86 -6.01 -7.02
CA MET A 40 -7.14 -7.36 -7.49
C MET A 40 -8.26 -8.01 -6.68
N GLU A 41 -8.29 -7.80 -5.36
CA GLU A 41 -9.38 -8.24 -4.48
C GLU A 41 -10.73 -7.68 -4.93
N ARG A 42 -10.82 -6.36 -5.17
CA ARG A 42 -12.04 -5.73 -5.70
C ARG A 42 -12.45 -6.32 -7.06
N GLN A 43 -11.49 -6.56 -7.96
CA GLN A 43 -11.80 -7.16 -9.26
C GLN A 43 -12.26 -8.62 -9.14
N ALA A 44 -11.69 -9.40 -8.22
CA ALA A 44 -12.10 -10.76 -7.94
C ALA A 44 -13.55 -10.81 -7.46
N ILE A 45 -13.93 -9.91 -6.54
CA ILE A 45 -15.30 -9.76 -6.06
C ILE A 45 -16.25 -9.44 -7.22
N ARG A 46 -15.93 -8.43 -8.05
CA ARG A 46 -16.75 -8.06 -9.20
C ARG A 46 -16.93 -9.21 -10.19
N ARG A 47 -15.86 -9.97 -10.48
CA ARG A 47 -15.92 -11.11 -11.39
C ARG A 47 -16.75 -12.27 -10.83
N MET A 48 -16.66 -12.51 -9.52
CA MET A 48 -17.49 -13.47 -8.80
C MET A 48 -18.98 -13.08 -8.89
N GLU A 49 -19.32 -11.81 -8.62
CA GLU A 49 -20.69 -11.29 -8.73
C GLU A 49 -21.24 -11.41 -10.15
N GLN A 50 -20.41 -11.16 -11.16
CA GLN A 50 -20.76 -11.31 -12.58
C GLN A 50 -20.78 -12.77 -13.06
N LYS A 51 -20.51 -13.76 -12.18
CA LYS A 51 -20.40 -15.20 -12.52
C LYS A 51 -19.40 -15.49 -13.65
N THR A 52 -18.36 -14.66 -13.77
CA THR A 52 -17.28 -14.82 -14.75
C THR A 52 -16.12 -15.69 -14.23
N LEU A 53 -16.20 -16.13 -12.98
CA LEU A 53 -15.31 -17.11 -12.37
C LEU A 53 -16.12 -18.31 -11.89
N THR A 54 -15.57 -19.50 -12.10
CA THR A 54 -16.04 -20.73 -11.48
C THR A 54 -15.74 -20.72 -9.97
N ARG A 55 -16.45 -21.55 -9.20
CA ARG A 55 -16.21 -21.68 -7.76
C ARG A 55 -14.75 -22.02 -7.42
N LYS A 56 -14.13 -22.92 -8.20
CA LYS A 56 -12.72 -23.32 -8.01
C LYS A 56 -11.77 -22.14 -8.23
N GLU A 57 -12.05 -21.29 -9.22
CA GLU A 57 -11.23 -20.11 -9.49
C GLU A 57 -11.39 -19.05 -8.38
N VAL A 58 -12.60 -18.87 -7.84
CA VAL A 58 -12.83 -17.98 -6.69
C VAL A 58 -12.00 -18.42 -5.47
N GLU A 59 -12.04 -19.72 -5.15
CA GLU A 59 -11.26 -20.29 -4.03
C GLU A 59 -9.74 -20.13 -4.26
N ALA A 60 -9.27 -20.37 -5.49
CA ALA A 60 -7.86 -20.21 -5.85
C ALA A 60 -7.40 -18.74 -5.74
N VAL A 61 -8.20 -17.79 -6.22
CA VAL A 61 -7.89 -16.35 -6.13
C VAL A 61 -7.87 -15.89 -4.67
N GLY A 62 -8.86 -16.30 -3.87
CA GLY A 62 -8.88 -15.99 -2.44
C GLY A 62 -7.61 -16.49 -1.72
N THR A 63 -7.23 -17.74 -1.99
CA THR A 63 -6.02 -18.34 -1.42
C THR A 63 -4.75 -17.57 -1.82
N ALA A 64 -4.63 -17.19 -3.09
CA ALA A 64 -3.49 -16.43 -3.58
C ALA A 64 -3.39 -15.04 -2.94
N LEU A 65 -4.52 -14.33 -2.78
CA LEU A 65 -4.56 -13.01 -2.14
C LEU A 65 -4.21 -13.08 -0.65
N MET A 66 -4.66 -14.11 0.07
CA MET A 66 -4.29 -14.34 1.48
C MET A 66 -2.79 -14.63 1.63
N GLN A 67 -2.21 -15.41 0.72
CA GLN A 67 -0.77 -15.69 0.73
C GLN A 67 0.05 -14.43 0.43
N LEU A 68 -0.42 -13.60 -0.51
CA LEU A 68 0.21 -12.32 -0.82
C LEU A 68 0.17 -11.37 0.39
N GLU A 69 -0.98 -11.25 1.05
CA GLU A 69 -1.11 -10.43 2.27
C GLU A 69 -0.13 -10.87 3.36
N ARG A 70 -0.04 -12.18 3.62
CA ARG A 70 0.91 -12.73 4.58
C ARG A 70 2.35 -12.37 4.22
N THR A 71 2.71 -12.51 2.95
CA THR A 71 4.06 -12.23 2.46
C THR A 71 4.42 -10.74 2.60
N ILE A 72 3.47 -9.84 2.32
CA ILE A 72 3.63 -8.39 2.52
C ILE A 72 3.91 -8.09 4.00
N ARG A 73 3.14 -8.68 4.92
CA ARG A 73 3.35 -8.52 6.37
C ARG A 73 4.73 -9.02 6.81
N GLU A 74 5.09 -10.25 6.41
CA GLU A 74 6.39 -10.85 6.77
C GLU A 74 7.59 -10.05 6.24
N ILE A 75 7.46 -9.41 5.07
CA ILE A 75 8.51 -8.54 4.55
C ILE A 75 8.48 -7.19 5.28
N GLY A 76 7.31 -6.60 5.50
CA GLY A 76 7.14 -5.35 6.25
C GLY A 76 7.74 -5.41 7.65
N ASP A 77 7.52 -6.50 8.38
CA ASP A 77 8.06 -6.74 9.71
C ASP A 77 9.61 -6.68 9.71
N LYS A 78 10.27 -7.19 8.67
CA LYS A 78 11.74 -7.13 8.53
C LYS A 78 12.27 -5.70 8.37
N PHE A 79 11.45 -4.78 7.90
CA PHE A 79 11.78 -3.36 7.77
C PHE A 79 11.16 -2.49 8.89
N GLY A 80 10.52 -3.11 9.89
CA GLY A 80 9.83 -2.40 10.96
C GLY A 80 8.71 -1.48 10.43
N LEU A 81 7.93 -2.00 9.48
CA LEU A 81 6.77 -1.34 8.88
C LEU A 81 5.50 -2.02 9.36
N THR A 82 4.52 -1.23 9.78
CA THR A 82 3.18 -1.66 10.14
C THR A 82 2.27 -1.70 8.91
N PRO A 83 1.12 -2.40 8.97
CA PRO A 83 0.13 -2.32 7.89
C PRO A 83 -0.35 -0.89 7.57
N ASP A 84 -0.39 -0.02 8.58
CA ASP A 84 -0.80 1.39 8.41
C ASP A 84 0.25 2.20 7.64
N ASP A 85 1.53 1.84 7.75
CA ASP A 85 2.62 2.47 6.98
C ASP A 85 2.54 2.19 5.47
N LEU A 86 1.77 1.15 5.08
CA LEU A 86 1.54 0.76 3.69
C LEU A 86 0.23 1.30 3.12
N ASN A 87 -0.53 2.03 3.92
CA ASN A 87 -1.83 2.52 3.51
C ASN A 87 -1.66 3.79 2.65
N LEU A 88 -1.86 3.65 1.34
CA LEU A 88 -2.01 4.83 0.48
C LEU A 88 -3.38 5.45 0.74
N ASP A 89 -3.40 6.66 1.29
CA ASP A 89 -4.58 7.51 1.26
C ASP A 89 -4.78 8.04 -0.16
N LEU A 90 -5.32 7.17 -1.02
CA LEU A 90 -5.75 7.53 -2.35
C LEU A 90 -7.11 8.19 -2.20
N GLY A 91 -7.10 9.46 -1.81
CA GLY A 91 -8.27 10.31 -1.77
C GLY A 91 -9.15 10.03 -2.99
N ALA A 92 -10.34 9.50 -2.73
CA ALA A 92 -11.40 9.17 -3.67
C ALA A 92 -10.95 8.99 -5.14
N MET A 93 -10.14 7.97 -5.43
CA MET A 93 -10.04 7.47 -6.80
C MET A 93 -11.37 6.80 -7.15
N LYS A 94 -12.32 7.64 -7.57
CA LYS A 94 -13.55 7.24 -8.24
C LYS A 94 -13.12 6.67 -9.60
N LEU A 95 -12.70 5.41 -9.61
CA LEU A 95 -12.73 4.60 -10.81
C LEU A 95 -14.22 4.38 -11.13
N MET A 96 -14.75 5.30 -11.91
CA MET A 96 -16.01 5.19 -12.62
C MET A 96 -15.78 4.46 -13.93
#